data_AF-A0A915LJN9-F1
#
_entry.id   AF-A0A915LJN9-F1
#
_cell.length_a   1.000
_cell.length_b   1.000
_cell.length_c   1.000
_cell.angle_alpha   90.00
_cell.angle_beta   90.00
_cell.angle_gamma   90.00
#
_symmetry.space_group_name_H-M   'P 1'
#
loop_
_entity.id
_entity.type
_entity.pdbx_description
1 polymer ?
#
loop_
_entity_poly.entity_id
_entity_poly.type
_entity_poly.pdbx_seq_one_letter_code
_entity_poly.pdbx_strand_id
1 'polypeptide(L)'
;MLKFFYNGKINTFATNVEDIFAIAHKYQVEPLKYECEIYMANLIDDTKFLKYCDIINLYDAPTLEKGCRIYIRINKDRFLAGEEWKEVENKYPHLAIRFMKSVLFECKSN
;
A
#
# COMPACT_ATOMS: atom_id res chain seq x y z
N MET A 1 17.14 -7.48 -5.99
CA MET A 1 16.64 -8.25 -7.15
C MET A 1 17.53 -9.43 -7.55
N LEU A 2 18.80 -9.22 -7.95
CA LEU A 2 19.69 -10.34 -8.35
C LEU A 2 19.79 -11.44 -7.28
N LYS A 3 20.02 -11.06 -6.01
CA LYS A 3 20.01 -12.01 -4.89
C LYS A 3 18.70 -12.80 -4.76
N PHE A 4 17.55 -12.21 -5.12
CA PHE A 4 16.27 -12.91 -5.10
C PHE A 4 16.19 -13.95 -6.22
N PHE A 5 16.67 -13.64 -7.43
CA PHE A 5 16.72 -14.63 -8.51
C PHE A 5 17.63 -15.83 -8.19
N TYR A 6 18.75 -15.59 -7.49
CA TYR A 6 19.67 -16.68 -7.12
C TYR A 6 19.23 -17.47 -5.89
N ASN A 7 18.60 -16.82 -4.90
CA ASN A 7 18.34 -17.45 -3.59
C ASN A 7 16.86 -17.72 -3.33
N GLY A 8 15.95 -17.24 -4.19
CA GLY A 8 14.50 -17.32 -4.00
C GLY A 8 13.95 -16.53 -2.80
N LYS A 9 14.80 -15.81 -2.06
CA LYS A 9 14.46 -15.10 -0.82
C LYS A 9 15.15 -13.74 -0.74
N ILE A 10 14.48 -12.80 -0.09
CA ILE A 10 15.09 -11.55 0.39
C ILE A 10 15.15 -11.64 1.92
N ASN A 11 16.37 -11.67 2.47
CA ASN A 11 16.57 -11.80 3.92
C ASN A 11 16.27 -10.49 4.67
N THR A 12 16.32 -9.35 3.98
CA THR A 12 15.98 -8.04 4.55
C THR A 12 15.62 -7.10 3.40
N PHE A 13 14.42 -6.53 3.43
CA PHE A 13 14.10 -5.41 2.57
C PHE A 13 14.91 -4.20 3.06
N ALA A 14 15.72 -3.63 2.17
CA ALA A 14 16.46 -2.41 2.46
C ALA A 14 15.49 -1.23 2.57
N THR A 15 15.98 -0.07 3.01
CA THR A 15 15.23 1.19 3.18
C THR A 15 14.52 1.69 1.91
N ASN A 16 14.75 1.05 0.77
CA ASN A 16 14.23 1.37 -0.56
C ASN A 16 13.34 0.26 -1.13
N VAL A 17 12.44 -0.31 -0.31
CA VAL A 17 11.50 -1.34 -0.75
C VAL A 17 10.63 -0.89 -1.94
N GLU A 18 10.36 0.40 -2.06
CA GLU A 18 9.57 0.98 -3.15
C GLU A 18 10.31 0.90 -4.49
N ASP A 19 11.62 1.12 -4.50
CA ASP A 19 12.44 0.95 -5.71
C ASP A 19 12.52 -0.52 -6.10
N ILE A 20 12.65 -1.41 -5.10
CA ILE A 20 12.64 -2.86 -5.33
C ILE A 20 11.30 -3.29 -5.92
N PHE A 21 10.19 -2.75 -5.41
CA PHE A 21 8.84 -3.00 -5.94
C PHE A 21 8.72 -2.50 -7.37
N ALA A 22 9.12 -1.26 -7.67
CA ALA A 22 9.04 -0.69 -9.02
C ALA A 22 9.83 -1.53 -10.04
N ILE A 23 11.02 -2.00 -9.66
CA ILE A 23 11.81 -2.92 -10.47
C ILE A 23 11.11 -4.28 -10.61
N ALA A 24 10.63 -4.87 -9.51
CA ALA A 24 9.91 -6.14 -9.55
C ALA A 24 8.66 -6.09 -10.44
N HIS A 25 7.93 -4.97 -10.40
CA HIS A 25 6.81 -4.67 -11.28
C HIS A 25 7.26 -4.57 -12.74
N LYS A 26 8.32 -3.80 -13.03
CA LYS A 26 8.86 -3.64 -14.40
C LYS A 26 9.24 -4.98 -15.04
N TYR A 27 9.82 -5.90 -14.27
CA TYR A 27 10.24 -7.22 -14.76
C TYR A 27 9.22 -8.33 -14.47
N GLN A 28 8.01 -7.99 -14.00
CA GLN A 28 6.91 -8.92 -13.73
C GLN A 28 7.31 -10.09 -12.81
N VAL A 29 8.12 -9.81 -11.79
CA VAL A 29 8.53 -10.80 -10.79
C VAL A 29 7.47 -10.87 -9.69
N GLU A 30 6.36 -11.56 -9.97
CA GLU A 30 5.18 -11.58 -9.09
C GLU A 30 5.45 -11.94 -7.62
N PRO A 31 6.21 -13.00 -7.30
CA PRO A 31 6.49 -13.33 -5.91
C PRO A 31 7.22 -12.20 -5.18
N LEU A 32 8.10 -11.48 -5.88
CA LEU A 32 8.84 -10.36 -5.29
C LEU A 32 7.94 -9.13 -5.11
N LYS A 33 7.05 -8.85 -6.07
CA LYS A 33 6.05 -7.77 -5.93
C LYS A 33 5.20 -8.01 -4.68
N TYR A 34 4.66 -9.22 -4.55
CA TYR A 34 3.81 -9.62 -3.43
C TYR A 34 4.52 -9.45 -2.07
N GLU A 35 5.76 -9.92 -1.95
CA GLU A 35 6.54 -9.77 -0.72
C GLU A 35 6.83 -8.29 -0.39
N CYS A 36 7.09 -7.46 -1.40
CA CYS A 36 7.25 -6.02 -1.20
C CYS A 36 5.94 -5.37 -0.73
N GLU A 37 4.79 -5.75 -1.31
CA GLU A 37 3.49 -5.24 -0.91
C GLU A 37 3.14 -5.61 0.54
N ILE A 38 3.40 -6.85 0.96
CA ILE A 38 3.23 -7.28 2.36
C ILE A 38 4.12 -6.44 3.27
N TYR A 39 5.40 -6.29 2.90
CA TYR A 39 6.34 -5.55 3.73
C TYR A 39 5.92 -4.08 3.90
N MET A 40 5.53 -3.43 2.81
CA MET A 40 5.02 -2.05 2.85
C MET A 40 3.72 -1.97 3.66
N ALA A 41 2.81 -2.93 3.51
CA ALA A 41 1.54 -2.98 4.25
C ALA A 41 1.73 -3.10 5.77
N ASN A 42 2.79 -3.77 6.23
CA ASN A 42 3.12 -3.89 7.65
C ASN A 42 3.79 -2.63 8.23
N LEU A 43 4.23 -1.70 7.38
CA LEU A 43 4.95 -0.48 7.76
C LEU A 43 4.13 0.80 7.54
N ILE A 44 2.83 0.69 7.30
CA ILE A 44 1.95 1.84 7.06
C ILE A 44 1.90 2.72 8.32
N ASP A 45 2.14 4.01 8.10
CA ASP A 45 1.93 5.09 9.05
C ASP A 45 1.40 6.32 8.29
N ASP A 46 1.00 7.36 9.03
CA ASP A 46 0.42 8.58 8.44
C ASP A 46 1.36 9.24 7.40
N THR A 47 2.67 9.17 7.63
CA THR A 47 3.69 9.80 6.76
C THR A 47 3.91 9.05 5.45
N LYS A 48 3.81 7.72 5.48
CA LYS A 48 4.02 6.84 4.33
C LYS A 48 2.74 6.57 3.56
N PHE A 49 1.58 6.82 4.16
CA PHE A 49 0.29 6.51 3.56
C PHE A 49 0.12 7.15 2.18
N LEU A 50 0.46 8.44 2.06
CA LEU A 50 0.37 9.16 0.79
C LEU A 50 1.30 8.54 -0.27
N LYS A 51 2.56 8.23 0.10
CA LYS A 51 3.52 7.57 -0.78
C LYS A 51 3.00 6.21 -1.28
N TYR A 52 2.31 5.45 -0.44
CA TYR A 52 1.72 4.18 -0.84
C TYR A 52 0.49 4.37 -1.74
N CYS A 53 -0.27 5.45 -1.57
CA CYS A 53 -1.30 5.83 -2.53
C CYS A 53 -0.71 6.09 -3.92
N ASP A 54 0.44 6.77 -4.01
CA ASP A 54 1.15 6.97 -5.27
C ASP A 54 1.47 5.62 -5.95
N ILE A 55 1.97 4.65 -5.17
CA ILE A 55 2.31 3.30 -5.65
C ILE A 55 1.06 2.54 -6.12
N ILE A 56 -0.01 2.52 -5.32
CA ILE A 56 -1.26 1.84 -5.67
C ILE A 56 -1.86 2.43 -6.94
N ASN A 57 -1.86 3.76 -7.07
CA ASN A 57 -2.43 4.42 -8.23
C ASN A 57 -1.59 4.21 -9.50
N LEU A 58 -0.26 4.10 -9.38
CA LEU A 58 0.63 3.94 -10.52
C LEU A 58 0.78 2.49 -11.00
N TYR A 59 0.88 1.55 -10.05
CA TYR A 59 1.26 0.16 -10.34
C TYR A 59 0.16 -0.86 -10.09
N ASP A 60 -1.02 -0.43 -9.63
CA ASP A 60 -2.12 -1.31 -9.23
C ASP A 60 -1.64 -2.42 -8.27
N ALA A 61 -1.40 -2.02 -7.02
CA ALA A 61 -0.83 -2.86 -5.96
C ALA A 61 -1.93 -3.35 -4.98
N PRO A 62 -2.66 -4.44 -5.29
CA PRO A 62 -3.87 -4.83 -4.56
C PRO A 62 -3.61 -5.28 -3.12
N THR A 63 -2.46 -5.91 -2.86
CA THR A 63 -2.12 -6.38 -1.51
C THR A 63 -1.76 -5.19 -0.61
N LEU A 64 -1.01 -4.23 -1.14
CA LEU A 64 -0.72 -2.97 -0.45
C LEU A 64 -2.00 -2.17 -0.22
N GLU A 65 -2.88 -2.11 -1.21
CA GLU A 65 -4.17 -1.42 -1.11
C GLU A 65 -5.04 -2.01 0.02
N LYS A 66 -5.08 -3.35 0.13
CA LYS A 66 -5.75 -4.01 1.24
C LYS A 66 -5.15 -3.62 2.60
N GLY A 67 -3.83 -3.52 2.69
CA GLY A 67 -3.12 -3.00 3.86
C GLY A 67 -3.57 -1.59 4.24
N CYS A 68 -3.61 -0.67 3.27
CA CYS A 68 -4.09 0.70 3.46
C CYS A 68 -5.54 0.75 3.95
N ARG A 69 -6.43 -0.10 3.41
CA ARG A 69 -7.83 -0.20 3.87
C ARG A 69 -7.91 -0.63 5.34
N ILE A 70 -7.11 -1.63 5.73
CA ILE A 70 -7.06 -2.10 7.12
C ILE A 70 -6.55 -0.98 8.04
N TYR A 71 -5.51 -0.26 7.63
CA TYR A 71 -4.97 0.87 8.38
C TYR A 71 -6.02 1.97 8.62
N ILE A 72 -6.72 2.39 7.57
CA ILE A 72 -7.82 3.37 7.68
C ILE A 72 -8.88 2.84 8.65
N ARG A 73 -9.27 1.57 8.55
CA ARG A 73 -10.31 1.00 9.42
C ARG A 73 -9.93 1.05 10.90
N ILE A 74 -8.67 0.73 11.21
CA ILE A 74 -8.17 0.72 12.60
C ILE A 74 -8.07 2.15 13.16
N ASN A 75 -7.67 3.11 12.33
CA ASN A 75 -7.39 4.49 12.76
C ASN A 75 -8.46 5.50 12.33
N LYS A 76 -9.64 5.03 11.92
CA LYS A 76 -10.63 5.83 11.16
C LYS A 76 -10.94 7.19 11.78
N ASP A 77 -11.13 7.24 13.09
CA ASP A 77 -11.62 8.43 13.78
C ASP A 77 -10.54 9.52 13.84
N ARG A 78 -9.28 9.11 13.97
CA ARG A 78 -8.11 10.01 13.94
C ARG A 78 -7.72 10.37 12.50
N PHE A 79 -7.59 9.36 11.64
CA PHE A 79 -6.99 9.51 10.31
C PHE A 79 -7.90 10.27 9.35
N LEU A 80 -9.21 9.97 9.32
CA LEU A 80 -10.15 10.65 8.40
C LEU A 80 -10.38 12.12 8.75
N ALA A 81 -10.09 12.53 9.99
CA ALA A 81 -10.11 13.93 10.41
C ALA A 81 -8.77 14.66 10.16
N GLY A 82 -7.71 13.92 9.86
CA GLY A 82 -6.34 14.42 9.67
C GLY A 82 -6.14 15.19 8.37
N GLU A 83 -5.02 15.91 8.29
CA GLU A 83 -4.62 16.62 7.07
C GLU A 83 -4.14 15.64 5.99
N GLU A 84 -3.56 14.52 6.40
CA GLU A 84 -3.05 13.46 5.55
C GLU A 84 -4.18 12.86 4.70
N TRP A 85 -5.36 12.66 5.28
CA TRP A 85 -6.52 12.18 4.55
C TRP A 85 -7.05 13.20 3.55
N LYS A 86 -7.09 14.49 3.92
CA LYS A 86 -7.49 15.56 2.98
C LYS A 86 -6.54 15.62 1.79
N GLU A 87 -5.25 15.39 1.99
CA GLU A 87 -4.29 15.33 0.90
C GLU A 87 -4.57 14.14 -0.04
N VAL A 88 -4.92 12.97 0.51
CA VAL A 88 -5.35 11.81 -0.28
C VAL A 88 -6.63 12.12 -1.09
N GLU A 89 -7.62 12.77 -0.48
CA GLU A 89 -8.86 13.18 -1.17
C GLU A 89 -8.59 14.15 -2.34
N ASN A 90 -7.66 15.09 -2.15
CA ASN A 90 -7.31 16.09 -3.17
C ASN A 90 -6.47 15.47 -4.30
N LYS A 91 -5.44 14.68 -3.98
CA LYS A 91 -4.49 14.14 -4.95
C LYS A 91 -5.03 12.90 -5.67
N TYR A 92 -5.82 12.08 -4.97
CA TYR A 92 -6.32 10.79 -5.46
C TYR A 92 -7.82 10.60 -5.18
N PRO A 93 -8.70 11.45 -5.73
CA PRO A 93 -10.14 11.43 -5.41
C PRO A 93 -10.80 10.06 -5.70
N HIS A 94 -10.43 9.41 -6.80
CA HIS A 94 -10.97 8.08 -7.14
C HIS A 94 -10.52 7.00 -6.16
N LEU A 95 -9.27 7.05 -5.70
CA LEU A 95 -8.73 6.10 -4.73
C LEU A 95 -9.33 6.34 -3.34
N ALA A 96 -9.49 7.59 -2.93
CA ALA A 96 -10.16 7.97 -1.70
C ALA A 96 -11.60 7.43 -1.65
N ILE A 97 -12.38 7.62 -2.73
CA ILE A 97 -13.72 7.05 -2.84
C ILE A 97 -13.69 5.52 -2.73
N ARG A 98 -12.71 4.86 -3.38
CA ARG A 98 -12.56 3.40 -3.35
C ARG A 98 -12.27 2.89 -1.93
N PHE A 99 -11.43 3.58 -1.17
CA PHE A 99 -11.17 3.30 0.24
C PHE A 99 -12.40 3.53 1.12
N MET A 100 -13.08 4.66 0.97
CA MET A 100 -14.28 4.97 1.75
C MET A 100 -15.40 3.98 1.50
N LYS A 101 -15.58 3.54 0.24
CA LYS A 101 -16.54 2.48 -0.11
C LYS A 101 -16.23 1.20 0.65
N SER A 102 -14.98 0.71 0.72
CA SER A 102 -14.69 -0.50 1.53
C SER A 102 -15.05 -0.33 2.98
N VAL A 103 -14.69 0.80 3.58
CA VAL A 103 -14.94 1.04 5.01
C VAL A 103 -16.43 1.02 5.32
N LEU A 104 -17.25 1.58 4.44
CA LEU A 104 -18.71 1.62 4.60
C LEU A 104 -19.40 0.28 4.32
N PHE A 105 -18.96 -0.47 3.30
CA PHE A 105 -19.62 -1.72 2.88
C PHE A 105 -19.20 -2.94 3.71
N GLU A 106 -17.99 -2.98 4.26
CA GLU A 106 -17.54 -4.08 5.15
C GLU A 106 -18.13 -3.97 6.57
N CYS A 107 -18.68 -2.81 6.95
CA CYS A 107 -19.36 -2.62 8.23
C CYS A 107 -20.74 -3.32 8.30
N LYS A 108 -21.24 -3.87 7.18
CA LYS A 108 -22.56 -4.53 7.10
C LYS A 108 -22.54 -6.06 7.25
N SER A 109 -21.40 -6.66 7.58
CA SER A 109 -21.24 -8.12 7.67
C SER A 109 -21.11 -8.67 9.10
N ASN A 110 -21.55 -7.92 10.12
CA ASN A 110 -21.69 -8.41 11.49
C ASN A 110 -23.16 -8.57 11.87
#